data_AF-A0A4S8M8Y8-F1
#
_entry.id   AF-A0A4S8M8Y8-F1
#
_cell.length_a   1.000
_cell.length_b   1.000
_cell.length_c   1.000
_cell.angle_alpha   90.00
_cell.angle_beta   90.00
_cell.angle_gamma   90.00
#
_symmetry.space_group_name_H-M   'P 1'
#
loop_
_entity.id
_entity.type
_entity.pdbx_description
1 polymer ?
#
loop_
_entity_poly.entity_id
_entity_poly.type
_entity_poly.pdbx_seq_one_letter_code
_entity_poly.pdbx_strand_id
1 'polypeptide(L)'
;MPSQSNNVGSVSESVQCKKSSILDTLRANFGTYTSDITHASQCLIDAERDVQRYDNEIQKLEADIVSLRNQQQRIYRRIDQYRSLLAPIRKLPPEVLGHIFSLICTENVAAVSKIDCPAVHLSHVCAGWRDLARTTPSLW
;
A
#
# COMPACT_ATOMS: atom_id res chain seq x y z
N MET A 1 -11.86 0.83 32.68
CA MET A 1 -10.53 0.76 33.32
C MET A 1 -9.51 1.37 32.36
N PRO A 2 -9.09 2.63 32.54
CA PRO A 2 -8.02 3.22 31.75
C PRO A 2 -6.74 3.34 32.58
N SER A 3 -5.69 2.60 32.21
CA SER A 3 -4.37 2.77 32.80
C SER A 3 -3.36 1.95 32.00
N GLN A 4 -2.64 2.58 31.07
CA GLN A 4 -1.26 3.00 31.32
C GLN A 4 -0.67 3.65 30.06
N SER A 5 -0.38 4.95 30.24
CA SER A 5 0.71 5.67 29.59
C SER A 5 2.02 4.88 29.71
N ASN A 6 2.88 4.96 28.69
CA ASN A 6 4.32 5.28 28.76
C ASN A 6 4.97 4.90 27.42
N ASN A 7 5.30 5.88 26.59
CA ASN A 7 6.61 6.55 26.57
C ASN A 7 7.71 5.68 25.94
N VAL A 8 7.89 5.85 24.62
CA VAL A 8 9.20 5.69 23.97
C VAL A 8 9.40 6.89 23.04
N GLY A 9 9.26 8.08 23.63
CA GLY A 9 9.83 9.30 23.08
C GLY A 9 11.18 9.53 23.74
N SER A 10 12.09 8.55 23.68
CA SER A 10 13.48 8.77 24.07
C SER A 10 14.15 9.52 22.92
N VAL A 11 13.90 10.82 22.85
CA VAL A 11 14.81 11.77 22.21
C VAL A 11 16.08 11.69 23.04
N SER A 12 16.96 10.77 22.66
CA SER A 12 18.27 10.58 23.27
C SER A 12 19.16 11.75 22.86
N GLU A 13 18.98 12.83 23.61
CA GLU A 13 19.98 13.67 24.25
C GLU A 13 21.43 13.13 24.15
N SER A 14 22.10 13.26 22.99
CA SER A 14 23.57 13.11 22.94
C SER A 14 24.28 13.60 21.67
N VAL A 15 23.84 14.65 20.95
CA VAL A 15 24.76 15.39 20.03
C VAL A 15 24.38 16.86 19.95
N GLN A 16 24.22 17.53 21.11
CA GLN A 16 24.18 18.99 21.14
C GLN A 16 25.57 19.53 21.46
N CYS A 17 26.58 19.19 20.65
CA CYS A 17 27.78 20.02 20.59
C CYS A 17 27.29 21.41 20.16
N LYS A 18 27.24 22.35 21.11
CA LYS A 18 26.46 23.60 21.01
C LYS A 18 26.74 24.26 19.67
N LYS A 19 25.76 24.22 18.77
CA LYS A 19 25.82 24.80 17.41
C LYS A 19 26.33 26.25 17.42
N SER A 20 26.04 27.01 18.47
CA SER A 20 26.57 28.36 18.71
C SER A 20 28.08 28.38 18.96
N SER A 21 28.60 27.47 19.79
CA SER A 21 30.02 27.39 20.12
C SER A 21 30.88 27.09 18.90
N ILE A 22 30.42 26.23 17.97
CA ILE A 22 31.18 25.89 16.76
C ILE A 22 31.28 27.10 15.82
N LEU A 23 30.17 27.81 15.61
CA LEU A 23 30.14 28.97 14.71
C LEU A 23 30.96 30.15 15.24
N ASP A 24 30.98 30.34 16.56
CA ASP A 24 31.78 31.38 17.21
C ASP A 24 33.29 31.06 17.12
N THR A 25 33.67 29.79 17.28
CA THR A 25 35.06 29.34 17.10
C THR A 25 35.54 29.49 15.65
N LEU A 26 34.69 29.16 14.66
CA LEU A 26 35.01 29.35 13.23
C LEU A 26 35.20 30.82 12.85
N ARG A 27 34.59 31.76 13.57
CA ARG A 27 34.70 33.20 13.33
C ARG A 27 35.88 33.86 14.04
N ALA A 28 36.41 33.23 15.10
CA ALA A 28 37.40 33.85 15.98
C ALA A 28 38.84 33.93 15.41
N ASN A 29 39.14 33.33 14.25
CA ASN A 29 40.43 33.44 13.55
C ASN A 29 41.70 33.01 14.33
N PHE A 30 41.56 32.41 15.53
CA PHE A 30 42.67 31.90 16.34
C PHE A 30 42.83 30.37 16.22
N GLY A 31 44.08 29.91 16.32
CA GLY A 31 44.45 28.50 16.20
C GLY A 31 43.79 27.64 17.28
N THR A 32 42.98 26.68 16.86
CA THR A 32 42.32 25.71 17.73
C THR A 32 43.37 24.84 18.43
N TYR A 33 43.28 24.73 19.76
CA TYR A 33 44.13 23.82 20.52
C TYR A 33 43.84 22.36 20.11
N THR A 34 44.82 21.48 20.28
CA THR A 34 44.71 20.06 19.87
C THR A 34 43.52 19.35 20.53
N SER A 35 43.15 19.74 21.76
CA SER A 35 41.97 19.26 22.49
C SER A 35 40.64 19.63 21.80
N ASP A 36 40.54 20.83 21.24
CA ASP A 36 39.33 21.30 20.56
C ASP A 36 39.12 20.56 19.24
N ILE A 37 40.22 20.31 18.53
CA ILE A 37 40.22 19.56 17.27
C ILE A 37 39.83 18.10 17.53
N THR A 38 40.38 17.46 18.57
CA THR A 38 40.04 16.08 18.92
C THR A 38 38.60 15.94 19.38
N HIS A 39 38.11 16.85 20.21
CA HIS A 39 36.70 16.88 20.61
C HIS A 39 35.76 17.09 19.41
N ALA A 40 36.07 18.03 18.51
CA ALA A 40 35.29 18.26 17.30
C ALA A 40 35.29 17.03 16.36
N SER A 41 36.44 16.36 16.22
CA SER A 41 36.57 15.13 15.43
C SER A 41 35.73 13.99 16.01
N GLN A 42 35.73 13.83 17.34
CA GLN A 42 34.91 12.83 18.01
C GLN A 42 33.41 13.11 17.82
N CYS A 43 32.98 14.36 17.98
CA CYS A 43 31.59 14.77 17.71
C CYS A 43 31.17 14.49 16.27
N LEU A 44 32.07 14.67 15.29
CA LEU A 44 31.79 14.33 13.89
C LEU A 44 31.58 12.83 13.71
N ILE A 45 32.49 12.01 14.25
CA ILE A 45 32.39 10.54 14.19
C ILE A 45 31.08 10.05 14.83
N ASP A 46 30.71 10.61 15.97
CA ASP A 46 29.48 10.22 16.67
C ASP A 46 28.24 10.65 15.88
N ALA A 47 28.25 11.84 15.29
CA ALA A 47 27.17 12.30 14.41
C ALA A 47 27.03 11.44 13.14
N GLU A 48 28.14 11.06 12.51
CA GLU A 48 28.14 10.15 11.35
C GLU A 48 27.59 8.77 11.72
N ARG A 49 27.94 8.26 12.90
CA ARG A 49 27.40 6.99 13.41
C ARG A 49 25.89 7.08 13.66
N ASP A 50 25.43 8.19 14.23
CA ASP A 50 24.00 8.40 14.47
C ASP A 50 23.22 8.48 13.16
N VAL A 51 23.74 9.16 12.14
CA VAL A 51 23.14 9.17 10.79
C VAL A 51 23.01 7.75 10.25
N GLN A 52 24.08 6.95 10.28
CA GLN A 52 24.03 5.55 9.82
C GLN A 52 23.02 4.72 10.62
N ARG A 53 22.92 4.93 11.93
CA ARG A 53 21.94 4.25 12.78
C ARG A 53 20.52 4.60 12.35
N TYR A 54 20.22 5.88 12.13
CA TYR A 54 18.90 6.30 11.69
C TYR A 54 18.58 5.82 10.28
N ASP A 55 19.52 5.84 9.35
CA ASP A 55 19.33 5.32 7.99
C ASP A 55 18.96 3.83 8.01
N ASN A 56 19.64 3.03 8.83
CA ASN A 56 19.32 1.61 9.00
C ASN A 56 17.91 1.40 9.57
N GLU A 57 17.51 2.20 10.57
CA GLU A 57 16.17 2.09 11.15
C GLU A 57 15.09 2.54 10.16
N ILE A 58 15.34 3.59 9.38
CA ILE A 58 14.44 4.05 8.30
C ILE A 58 14.26 2.91 7.29
N GLN A 59 15.34 2.32 6.79
CA GLN A 59 15.28 1.23 5.82
C GLN A 59 14.47 0.03 6.35
N LYS A 60 14.68 -0.33 7.62
CA LYS A 60 13.94 -1.40 8.27
C LYS A 60 12.44 -1.08 8.37
N LEU A 61 12.08 0.12 8.84
CA LEU A 61 10.69 0.53 8.95
C LEU A 61 10.00 0.63 7.59
N GLU A 62 10.70 1.07 6.55
CA GLU A 62 10.20 1.08 5.17
C GLU A 62 9.92 -0.34 4.66
N ALA A 63 10.82 -1.29 4.93
CA ALA A 63 10.60 -2.70 4.61
C ALA A 63 9.37 -3.27 5.34
N ASP A 64 9.19 -2.92 6.61
CA ASP A 64 8.03 -3.33 7.41
C ASP A 64 6.73 -2.73 6.84
N ILE A 65 6.73 -1.46 6.44
CA ILE A 65 5.59 -0.81 5.77
C ILE A 65 5.21 -1.56 4.49
N VAL A 66 6.19 -1.92 3.65
CA VAL A 66 5.95 -2.66 2.41
C VAL A 66 5.33 -4.04 2.72
N SER A 67 5.89 -4.75 3.71
CA SER A 67 5.36 -6.05 4.15
C SER A 67 3.91 -5.98 4.63
N LEU A 68 3.60 -5.00 5.48
CA LEU A 68 2.25 -4.78 6.02
C LEU A 68 1.26 -4.42 4.91
N ARG A 69 1.64 -3.56 3.96
CA ARG A 69 0.79 -3.24 2.79
C ARG A 69 0.50 -4.47 1.94
N ASN A 70 1.50 -5.33 1.72
CA ASN A 70 1.31 -6.58 0.99
C ASN A 70 0.34 -7.52 1.72
N GLN A 71 0.46 -7.65 3.04
CA GLN A 71 -0.47 -8.42 3.85
C GLN A 71 -1.89 -7.85 3.81
N GLN A 72 -2.04 -6.54 3.95
CA GLN A 72 -3.31 -5.85 3.83
C GLN A 72 -3.98 -6.13 2.47
N GLN A 73 -3.22 -6.01 1.37
CA GLN A 73 -3.74 -6.28 0.03
C GLN A 73 -4.19 -7.73 -0.15
N ARG A 74 -3.48 -8.70 0.44
CA ARG A 74 -3.90 -10.10 0.43
C ARG A 74 -5.22 -10.30 1.17
N ILE A 75 -5.44 -9.60 2.28
CA ILE A 75 -6.69 -9.66 3.03
C ILE A 75 -7.82 -9.01 2.24
N TYR A 76 -7.62 -7.84 1.62
CA TYR A 76 -8.64 -7.23 0.77
C TYR A 76 -9.07 -8.15 -0.37
N ARG A 77 -8.13 -8.79 -1.07
CA ARG A 77 -8.45 -9.77 -2.11
C ARG A 77 -9.32 -10.92 -1.58
N ARG A 78 -9.03 -11.44 -0.38
CA ARG A 78 -9.86 -12.48 0.25
C ARG A 78 -11.25 -11.98 0.60
N ILE A 79 -11.35 -10.76 1.14
CA ILE A 79 -12.65 -10.14 1.44
C ILE A 79 -13.48 -10.03 0.16
N ASP A 80 -12.90 -9.57 -0.95
CA ASP A 80 -13.62 -9.44 -2.21
C ASP A 80 -14.03 -10.79 -2.81
N GLN A 81 -13.21 -11.83 -2.64
CA GLN A 81 -13.60 -13.20 -2.97
C GLN A 81 -14.82 -13.66 -2.16
N TYR A 82 -14.83 -13.44 -0.83
CA TYR A 82 -15.98 -13.80 0.00
C TYR A 82 -17.23 -12.99 -0.32
N ARG A 83 -17.09 -11.67 -0.57
CA ARG A 83 -18.20 -10.83 -1.04
C ARG A 83 -18.77 -11.35 -2.35
N SER A 84 -17.92 -11.71 -3.30
CA SER A 84 -18.33 -12.30 -4.58
C SER A 84 -19.05 -13.64 -4.40
N LEU A 85 -18.57 -14.49 -3.48
CA LEU A 85 -19.20 -15.76 -3.15
C LEU A 85 -20.58 -15.59 -2.50
N LEU A 86 -20.73 -14.57 -1.67
CA LEU A 86 -21.97 -14.26 -0.95
C LEU A 86 -22.93 -13.37 -1.75
N ALA A 87 -22.53 -12.93 -2.94
CA ALA A 87 -23.32 -12.03 -3.76
C ALA A 87 -24.72 -12.63 -4.04
N PRO A 88 -25.80 -11.87 -3.84
CA PRO A 88 -27.18 -12.35 -4.03
C PRO A 88 -27.42 -12.95 -5.42
N ILE A 89 -26.73 -12.45 -6.44
CA ILE A 89 -26.85 -12.90 -7.83
C ILE A 89 -26.53 -14.39 -8.02
N ARG A 90 -25.73 -14.98 -7.11
CA ARG A 90 -25.42 -16.43 -7.11
C ARG A 90 -26.54 -17.29 -6.54
N LYS A 91 -27.54 -16.68 -5.91
CA LYS A 91 -28.73 -17.35 -5.35
C LYS A 91 -29.95 -17.23 -6.26
N LEU A 92 -29.85 -16.48 -7.37
CA LEU A 92 -30.94 -16.36 -8.31
C LEU A 92 -31.15 -17.70 -9.04
N PRO A 93 -32.41 -18.12 -9.23
CA PRO A 93 -32.73 -19.20 -10.15
C PRO A 93 -32.21 -18.89 -11.56
N PRO A 94 -31.78 -19.90 -12.33
CA PRO A 94 -31.26 -19.71 -13.67
C PRO A 94 -32.27 -19.03 -14.61
N GLU A 95 -33.57 -19.22 -14.40
CA GLU A 95 -34.64 -18.59 -15.17
C GLU A 95 -34.66 -17.07 -14.98
N VAL A 96 -34.52 -16.61 -13.74
CA VAL A 96 -34.47 -15.18 -13.41
C VAL A 96 -33.20 -14.55 -13.98
N LEU A 97 -32.06 -15.24 -13.83
CA LEU A 97 -30.79 -14.78 -14.36
C LEU A 97 -30.81 -14.72 -15.90
N GLY A 98 -31.42 -15.71 -16.56
CA GLY A 98 -31.59 -15.75 -18.01
C GLY A 98 -32.51 -14.64 -18.51
N HIS A 99 -33.58 -14.33 -17.77
CA HIS A 99 -34.42 -13.19 -18.07
C HIS A 99 -33.65 -11.86 -17.98
N ILE A 100 -32.83 -11.67 -16.95
CA ILE A 100 -31.95 -10.50 -16.84
C ILE A 100 -31.00 -10.43 -18.04
N PHE A 101 -30.39 -11.54 -18.44
CA PHE A 101 -29.50 -11.57 -19.61
C PHE A 101 -30.24 -11.17 -20.89
N SER A 102 -31.49 -11.64 -21.08
CA SER A 102 -32.29 -11.28 -22.25
C SER A 102 -32.59 -9.80 -22.35
N LEU A 103 -32.71 -9.10 -21.22
CA LEU A 103 -32.90 -7.65 -21.17
C LEU A 103 -31.63 -6.87 -21.50
N ILE A 104 -30.45 -7.48 -21.28
CA ILE A 104 -29.14 -6.86 -21.54
C ILE A 104 -28.72 -7.11 -23.00
N CYS A 105 -29.02 -8.29 -23.54
CA CYS A 105 -28.63 -8.69 -24.90
C CYS A 105 -29.62 -8.22 -25.99
N THR A 106 -30.47 -7.23 -25.74
CA THR A 106 -31.54 -6.81 -26.67
C THR A 106 -31.05 -6.16 -27.96
N GLU A 107 -29.83 -5.61 -27.98
CA GLU A 107 -29.27 -4.92 -29.15
C GLU A 107 -27.81 -5.34 -29.37
N ASN A 108 -27.59 -6.46 -30.06
CA ASN A 108 -26.28 -6.79 -30.63
C ASN A 108 -26.01 -5.81 -31.79
N VAL A 109 -25.59 -4.57 -31.46
CA VAL A 109 -25.21 -3.58 -32.47
C VAL A 109 -23.88 -4.00 -33.06
N ALA A 110 -23.93 -4.69 -34.20
CA ALA A 110 -22.77 -4.97 -35.03
C ALA A 110 -22.25 -3.66 -35.66
N ALA A 111 -21.63 -2.80 -34.85
CA ALA A 111 -20.87 -1.69 -35.36
C ALA A 111 -19.61 -2.24 -36.06
N VAL A 112 -19.41 -1.83 -37.31
CA VAL A 112 -18.46 -2.33 -38.33
C VAL A 112 -16.97 -2.38 -37.88
N SER A 113 -16.64 -2.03 -36.63
CA SER A 113 -15.28 -2.06 -36.10
C SER A 113 -15.10 -2.71 -34.72
N LYS A 114 -16.18 -3.09 -34.00
CA LYS A 114 -16.09 -3.84 -32.73
C LYS A 114 -17.33 -4.71 -32.54
N ILE A 115 -17.11 -6.01 -32.36
CA ILE A 115 -18.13 -6.93 -31.86
C ILE A 115 -18.30 -6.62 -30.37
N ASP A 116 -19.25 -5.76 -30.02
CA ASP A 116 -19.71 -5.59 -28.65
C ASP A 116 -20.92 -6.52 -28.45
N CYS A 117 -20.65 -7.73 -27.96
CA CYS A 117 -21.67 -8.74 -27.70
C CYS A 117 -21.85 -8.86 -26.18
N PRO A 118 -22.95 -8.36 -25.60
CA PRO A 118 -23.18 -8.43 -24.16
C PRO A 118 -23.19 -9.87 -23.63
N ALA A 119 -23.63 -10.85 -24.43
CA ALA A 119 -23.59 -12.27 -24.05
C ALA A 119 -22.15 -12.77 -23.82
N VAL A 120 -21.18 -12.31 -24.62
CA VAL A 120 -19.76 -12.62 -24.41
C VAL A 120 -19.31 -12.06 -23.07
N HIS A 121 -19.59 -10.78 -22.79
CA HIS A 121 -19.24 -10.14 -21.52
C HIS A 121 -19.83 -10.87 -20.30
N LEU A 122 -21.10 -11.24 -20.35
CA LEU A 122 -21.79 -11.98 -19.29
C LEU A 122 -21.15 -13.37 -19.07
N SER A 123 -20.74 -14.05 -20.14
CA SER A 123 -20.10 -15.38 -20.06
C SER A 123 -18.72 -15.38 -19.37
N HIS A 124 -18.08 -14.22 -19.25
CA HIS A 124 -16.78 -14.07 -18.57
C HIS A 124 -16.90 -13.90 -17.05
N VAL A 125 -18.10 -13.67 -16.51
CA VAL A 125 -18.29 -13.41 -15.07
C VAL A 125 -18.01 -14.65 -14.21
N CYS A 126 -18.60 -15.80 -14.54
CA CYS A 126 -18.30 -17.08 -13.87
C CYS A 126 -18.75 -18.29 -14.71
N ALA A 127 -18.37 -19.51 -14.30
CA ALA A 127 -18.75 -20.73 -15.00
C ALA A 127 -20.27 -20.90 -15.13
N GLY A 128 -21.05 -20.63 -14.08
CA GLY A 128 -22.51 -20.74 -14.14
C GLY A 128 -23.17 -19.75 -15.11
N TRP A 129 -22.63 -18.53 -15.22
CA TRP A 129 -23.12 -17.54 -16.19
C TRP A 129 -22.76 -17.94 -17.61
N ARG A 130 -21.55 -18.50 -17.80
CA ARG A 130 -21.13 -19.06 -19.09
C ARG A 130 -22.00 -20.21 -19.54
N ASP A 131 -22.28 -21.15 -18.64
CA ASP A 131 -23.14 -22.29 -18.93
C ASP A 131 -24.54 -21.80 -19.29
N LEU A 132 -25.13 -20.90 -18.50
CA LEU A 132 -26.43 -20.32 -18.78
C LEU A 132 -26.47 -19.56 -20.12
N ALA A 133 -25.45 -18.75 -20.42
CA ALA A 133 -25.36 -18.02 -21.68
C ALA A 133 -25.23 -18.97 -22.88
N ARG A 134 -24.52 -20.09 -22.72
CA ARG A 134 -24.36 -21.11 -23.75
C ARG A 134 -25.64 -21.95 -23.95
N THR A 135 -26.40 -22.22 -22.89
CA THR A 135 -27.67 -22.98 -22.97
C THR A 135 -28.86 -22.11 -23.36
N THR A 136 -28.67 -20.81 -23.54
CA THR A 136 -29.75 -19.86 -23.91
C THR A 136 -29.44 -19.25 -25.29
N PRO A 137 -29.82 -19.92 -26.40
CA PRO A 137 -29.49 -19.48 -27.75
C PRO A 137 -30.00 -18.08 -28.11
N SER A 138 -31.08 -17.62 -27.47
CA SER A 138 -31.69 -16.30 -27.72
C SER A 138 -30.85 -15.10 -27.26
N LEU A 139 -29.68 -15.33 -26.62
CA LEU A 139 -28.78 -14.26 -26.16
C LEU A 139 -27.72 -13.87 -27.21
N TRP A 140 -27.57 -14.66 -28.26
CA TRP A 140 -26.60 -14.48 -29.34
C TRP A 140 -27.31 -13.95 -30.59
#